data_AF-A0A2V7RQD0-F1
#
_entry.id   AF-A0A2V7RQD0-F1
#
_cell.length_a   1.000
_cell.length_b   1.000
_cell.length_c   1.000
_cell.angle_alpha   90.00
_cell.angle_beta   90.00
_cell.angle_gamma   90.00
#
_symmetry.space_group_name_H-M   'P 1'
#
loop_
_entity.id
_entity.type
_entity.pdbx_description
1 polymer ?
#
loop_
_entity_poly.entity_id
_entity_poly.type
_entity_poly.pdbx_seq_one_letter_code
_entity_poly.pdbx_strand_id
1 'polypeptide(L)'
;MAQGHSHVRRHDFPAVSRDRDDDNRGRDDDKKCEDRRRGNPSEKGREHRAEPRSKANKDCAAPAPAPAPDPAPAPDPAPAPAPDPAPAPAPAPSGHTSFSGFVFYDLDLNGVMGPDENGLAGWTVQLSGPVTQTAVTDGNGQYTFSGLTAGSYTICVLAPAGWNQVFPTSGPACAAGIGYTQDAPALAGDVLFDGVDFGFVSAHW
;
A
#
# COMPACT_ATOMS: atom_id res chain seq x y z
N MET A 1 -19.35 22.25 47.00
CA MET A 1 -18.13 21.58 46.52
C MET A 1 -18.05 21.85 45.02
N ALA A 2 -17.25 22.84 44.62
CA ALA A 2 -17.31 23.46 43.30
C ALA A 2 -16.23 22.88 42.34
N GLN A 3 -16.58 22.90 41.05
CA GLN A 3 -15.88 22.34 39.89
C GLN A 3 -14.53 23.03 39.60
N GLY A 4 -13.61 22.29 38.97
CA GLY A 4 -12.37 22.83 38.40
C GLY A 4 -12.07 22.23 37.03
N HIS A 5 -12.47 22.95 35.96
CA HIS A 5 -12.00 22.76 34.59
C HIS A 5 -10.71 23.56 34.37
N SER A 6 -9.72 23.02 33.65
CA SER A 6 -8.67 23.83 32.98
C SER A 6 -7.99 22.97 31.89
N HIS A 7 -8.34 23.18 30.62
CA HIS A 7 -7.73 24.07 29.62
C HIS A 7 -6.45 23.54 28.94
N VAL A 8 -6.64 23.24 27.65
CA VAL A 8 -5.67 23.02 26.57
C VAL A 8 -4.73 24.23 26.42
N ARG A 9 -3.47 24.03 26.02
CA ARG A 9 -2.80 24.91 25.03
C ARG A 9 -1.58 24.26 24.38
N ARG A 10 -1.59 24.35 23.04
CA ARG A 10 -0.55 23.97 22.09
C ARG A 10 0.62 24.95 22.22
N HIS A 11 1.85 24.47 22.06
CA HIS A 11 3.02 25.34 21.90
C HIS A 11 3.21 25.66 20.42
N ASP A 12 2.96 26.93 20.11
CA ASP A 12 3.22 27.63 18.86
C ASP A 12 4.59 28.33 18.97
N PHE A 13 5.41 28.27 17.91
CA PHE A 13 6.74 28.86 17.83
C PHE A 13 6.67 30.36 17.45
N PRO A 14 7.47 31.27 18.04
CA PRO A 14 7.62 32.62 17.51
C PRO A 14 8.89 32.78 16.66
N ALA A 15 8.80 33.74 15.73
CA ALA A 15 9.78 34.10 14.72
C ALA A 15 10.56 35.39 15.04
N VAL A 16 11.78 35.50 14.49
CA VAL A 16 12.61 36.67 14.07
C VAL A 16 12.71 37.95 14.92
N SER A 17 13.96 38.42 15.14
CA SER A 17 14.29 39.86 15.22
C SER A 17 15.71 40.15 14.69
N ARG A 18 15.85 41.36 14.11
CA ARG A 18 16.95 41.90 13.30
C ARG A 18 17.81 42.83 14.15
N ASP A 19 19.12 42.88 13.92
CA ASP A 19 19.95 44.04 14.26
C ASP A 19 20.88 44.39 13.09
N ARG A 20 20.66 45.60 12.55
CA ARG A 20 21.60 46.39 11.74
C ARG A 20 22.27 47.38 12.70
N ASP A 21 23.49 47.81 12.35
CA ASP A 21 24.07 49.15 12.58
C ASP A 21 25.52 49.08 13.10
N ASP A 22 26.51 49.06 12.19
CA ASP A 22 27.89 49.52 12.50
C ASP A 22 28.75 49.78 11.23
N ASP A 23 28.36 50.74 10.37
CA ASP A 23 29.16 51.13 9.19
C ASP A 23 29.15 52.65 8.97
N ASN A 24 30.03 53.41 9.64
CA ASN A 24 30.26 54.81 9.24
C ASN A 24 31.64 55.42 9.56
N ARG A 25 32.73 54.64 9.66
CA ARG A 25 34.08 55.20 9.91
C ARG A 25 34.98 55.39 8.68
N GLY A 26 34.55 55.00 7.48
CA GLY A 26 35.44 54.95 6.30
C GLY A 26 35.42 56.15 5.35
N ARG A 27 34.62 57.19 5.60
CA ARG A 27 34.25 58.16 4.53
C ARG A 27 35.12 59.44 4.44
N ASP A 28 36.08 59.61 5.33
CA ASP A 28 36.84 60.87 5.45
C ASP A 28 38.26 60.83 4.87
N ASP A 29 38.89 59.66 4.73
CA ASP A 29 40.27 59.56 4.22
C ASP A 29 40.39 59.69 2.69
N ASP A 30 39.32 59.41 1.94
CA ASP A 30 39.34 59.43 0.47
C ASP A 30 39.46 60.83 -0.14
N LYS A 31 38.99 61.88 0.55
CA LYS A 31 38.95 63.24 -0.03
C LYS A 31 40.33 63.89 -0.19
N LYS A 32 41.38 63.39 0.50
CA LYS A 32 42.71 63.99 0.43
C LYS A 32 43.54 63.55 -0.78
N CYS A 33 43.16 62.44 -1.41
CA CYS A 33 43.92 61.87 -2.55
C CYS A 33 43.48 62.39 -3.92
N GLU A 34 42.23 62.84 -4.08
CA GLU A 34 41.69 63.24 -5.39
C GLU A 34 42.16 64.65 -5.82
N ASP A 35 42.43 65.54 -4.86
CA ASP A 35 42.72 66.96 -5.13
C ASP A 35 44.11 67.20 -5.75
N ARG A 36 44.99 66.19 -5.75
CA ARG A 36 46.32 66.25 -6.40
C ARG A 36 46.33 65.84 -7.88
N ARG A 37 45.22 65.33 -8.44
CA ARG A 37 45.17 64.84 -9.82
C ARG A 37 44.75 65.88 -10.88
N ARG A 38 44.38 67.12 -10.49
CA ARG A 38 43.90 68.16 -11.42
C ARG A 38 44.89 69.33 -11.62
N GLY A 39 46.14 69.03 -11.99
CA GLY A 39 47.13 70.05 -12.39
C GLY A 39 47.75 69.75 -13.76
N ASN A 40 47.21 70.37 -14.81
CA ASN A 40 47.60 70.28 -16.23
C ASN A 40 48.94 71.01 -16.51
N PRO A 41 49.87 70.50 -17.35
CA PRO A 41 51.09 71.22 -17.72
C PRO A 41 50.90 72.03 -19.01
N SER A 42 51.23 73.32 -19.00
CA SER A 42 51.42 74.08 -20.24
C SER A 42 52.44 75.22 -20.06
N GLU A 43 53.21 75.39 -21.13
CA GLU A 43 54.06 76.52 -21.50
C GLU A 43 55.53 76.63 -21.00
N LYS A 44 56.41 76.36 -21.99
CA LYS A 44 57.46 77.25 -22.53
C LYS A 44 58.51 77.85 -21.57
N GLY A 45 59.76 77.46 -21.84
CA GLY A 45 60.80 78.43 -22.19
C GLY A 45 61.95 78.63 -21.20
N ARG A 46 63.16 78.53 -21.76
CA ARG A 46 64.47 79.09 -21.33
C ARG A 46 65.28 78.32 -20.26
N GLU A 47 66.34 77.71 -20.81
CA GLU A 47 67.70 77.49 -20.29
C GLU A 47 67.95 77.83 -18.82
N HIS A 48 68.33 76.83 -18.01
CA HIS A 48 69.41 76.96 -17.04
C HIS A 48 70.00 75.58 -16.70
N ARG A 49 71.30 75.47 -16.94
CA ARG A 49 72.23 74.41 -16.53
C ARG A 49 72.16 74.17 -15.01
N ALA A 50 71.76 72.98 -14.58
CA ALA A 50 72.08 72.42 -13.25
C ALA A 50 71.89 70.89 -13.24
N GLU A 51 72.83 70.21 -12.60
CA GLU A 51 73.05 68.76 -12.48
C GLU A 51 71.81 67.95 -12.08
N PRO A 52 71.69 66.65 -12.46
CA PRO A 52 70.58 65.83 -12.03
C PRO A 52 70.77 65.43 -10.56
N ARG A 53 70.17 66.21 -9.65
CA ARG A 53 69.87 65.75 -8.29
C ARG A 53 68.82 64.64 -8.38
N SER A 54 69.28 63.40 -8.23
CA SER A 54 68.42 62.24 -7.99
C SER A 54 67.69 62.40 -6.65
N LYS A 55 66.54 63.06 -6.67
CA LYS A 55 65.51 62.90 -5.64
C LYS A 55 64.57 61.83 -6.17
N ALA A 56 64.76 60.61 -5.67
CA ALA A 56 63.86 59.49 -5.91
C ALA A 56 62.43 59.95 -5.63
N ASN A 57 61.61 59.96 -6.68
CA ASN A 57 60.17 59.98 -6.53
C ASN A 57 59.82 58.78 -5.65
N LYS A 58 59.32 59.07 -4.44
CA LYS A 58 58.69 58.07 -3.60
C LYS A 58 57.31 57.82 -4.23
N ASP A 59 57.34 57.13 -5.37
CA ASP A 59 56.15 56.77 -6.11
C ASP A 59 55.26 55.94 -5.19
N CYS A 60 54.00 56.35 -5.09
CA CYS A 60 52.95 55.57 -4.48
C CYS A 60 53.00 54.16 -5.05
N ALA A 61 53.34 53.17 -4.22
CA ALA A 61 53.02 51.80 -4.55
C ALA A 61 51.49 51.72 -4.64
N ALA A 62 50.96 51.46 -5.83
CA ALA A 62 49.58 51.03 -5.96
C ALA A 62 49.37 49.83 -5.02
N PRO A 63 48.27 49.78 -4.26
CA PRO A 63 48.00 48.61 -3.42
C PRO A 63 48.03 47.36 -4.30
N ALA A 64 48.70 46.31 -3.81
CA ALA A 64 48.75 45.03 -4.51
C ALA A 64 47.33 44.60 -4.88
N PRO A 65 47.10 44.09 -6.10
CA PRO A 65 45.77 43.59 -6.47
C PRO A 65 45.33 42.56 -5.43
N ALA A 66 44.09 42.67 -4.96
CA ALA A 66 43.52 41.71 -4.03
C ALA A 66 43.68 40.29 -4.60
N PRO A 67 43.98 39.29 -3.76
CA PRO A 67 44.03 37.90 -4.23
C PRO A 67 42.69 37.56 -4.90
N ALA A 68 42.76 36.86 -6.03
CA ALA A 68 41.56 36.37 -6.70
C ALA A 68 40.76 35.50 -5.71
N PRO A 69 39.42 35.56 -5.71
CA PRO A 69 38.62 34.70 -4.87
C PRO A 69 38.92 33.23 -5.19
N ASP A 70 38.95 32.39 -4.14
CA ASP A 70 39.12 30.94 -4.31
C ASP A 70 38.03 30.39 -5.25
N PRO A 71 38.36 29.42 -6.12
CA PRO A 71 37.38 28.78 -6.97
C PRO A 71 36.23 28.21 -6.13
N ALA A 72 34.99 28.46 -6.55
CA ALA A 72 33.84 27.86 -5.90
C ALA A 72 33.99 26.33 -5.85
N PRO A 73 33.60 25.68 -4.74
CA PRO A 73 33.63 24.22 -4.66
C PRO A 73 32.78 23.62 -5.79
N ALA A 74 33.29 22.54 -6.40
CA ALA A 74 32.54 21.82 -7.42
C ALA A 74 31.19 21.35 -6.85
N PRO A 75 30.10 21.36 -7.64
CA PRO A 75 28.82 20.84 -7.18
C PRO A 75 28.96 19.36 -6.79
N ASP A 76 28.25 18.97 -5.74
CA ASP A 76 28.17 17.56 -5.34
C ASP A 76 27.65 16.71 -6.50
N PRO A 77 28.18 15.47 -6.68
CA PRO A 77 27.64 14.54 -7.66
C PRO A 77 26.15 14.33 -7.45
N ALA A 78 25.36 14.36 -8.53
CA ALA A 78 23.95 14.03 -8.46
C ALA A 78 23.76 12.62 -7.86
N PRO A 79 22.74 12.42 -7.00
CA PRO A 79 22.44 11.10 -6.47
C PRO A 79 22.22 10.09 -7.62
N ALA A 80 22.78 8.89 -7.48
CA ALA A 80 22.51 7.82 -8.43
C ALA A 80 20.99 7.55 -8.49
N PRO A 81 20.42 7.21 -9.67
CA PRO A 81 19.02 6.82 -9.76
C PRO A 81 18.75 5.60 -8.89
N ALA A 82 17.62 5.60 -8.18
CA ALA A 82 17.19 4.45 -7.39
C ALA A 82 17.00 3.22 -8.30
N PRO A 83 17.27 2.01 -7.82
CA PRO A 83 16.99 0.79 -8.59
C PRO A 83 15.48 0.68 -8.86
N ASP A 84 15.13 0.15 -10.04
CA ASP A 84 13.73 -0.09 -10.41
C ASP A 84 13.04 -1.01 -9.38
N PRO A 85 11.74 -0.78 -9.09
CA PRO A 85 10.97 -1.69 -8.25
C PRO A 85 11.01 -3.12 -8.81
N ALA A 86 11.26 -4.10 -7.95
CA ALA A 86 11.16 -5.51 -8.33
C ALA A 86 9.76 -5.82 -8.90
N PRO A 87 9.63 -6.76 -9.87
CA PRO A 87 8.34 -7.16 -10.40
C PRO A 87 7.42 -7.63 -9.26
N ALA A 88 6.16 -7.19 -9.26
CA ALA A 88 5.18 -7.64 -8.27
C ALA A 88 5.01 -9.18 -8.33
N PRO A 89 4.74 -9.86 -7.20
CA PRO A 89 4.44 -11.29 -7.21
C PRO A 89 3.28 -11.57 -8.18
N ALA A 90 3.38 -12.65 -8.96
CA ALA A 90 2.27 -13.08 -9.81
C ALA A 90 0.98 -13.23 -8.98
N PRO A 91 -0.19 -12.84 -9.51
CA PRO A 91 -1.44 -12.91 -8.76
C PRO A 91 -1.70 -14.35 -8.31
N ALA A 92 -2.09 -14.51 -7.05
CA ALA A 92 -2.48 -15.80 -6.51
C ALA A 92 -3.70 -16.36 -7.29
N PRO A 93 -3.77 -17.68 -7.51
CA PRO A 93 -4.91 -18.29 -8.19
C PRO A 93 -6.22 -17.98 -7.44
N SER A 94 -7.23 -17.48 -8.17
CA SER A 94 -8.50 -16.99 -7.61
C SER A 94 -9.70 -17.87 -8.01
N GLY A 95 -9.50 -19.17 -8.18
CA GLY A 95 -10.57 -20.10 -8.53
C GLY A 95 -11.46 -20.45 -7.33
N HIS A 96 -12.75 -20.65 -7.58
CA HIS A 96 -13.71 -21.12 -6.58
C HIS A 96 -14.16 -22.56 -6.85
N THR A 97 -14.43 -23.28 -5.77
CA THR A 97 -15.05 -24.60 -5.84
C THR A 97 -16.56 -24.48 -5.64
N SER A 98 -17.32 -25.34 -6.31
CA SER A 98 -18.72 -25.58 -6.06
C SER A 98 -18.97 -27.06 -5.74
N PHE A 99 -19.90 -27.35 -4.83
CA PHE A 99 -20.38 -28.69 -4.53
C PHE A 99 -21.86 -28.78 -4.87
N SER A 100 -22.27 -29.85 -5.56
CA SER A 100 -23.66 -30.07 -5.95
C SER A 100 -24.05 -31.53 -5.77
N GLY A 101 -25.34 -31.76 -5.59
CA GLY A 101 -25.91 -33.10 -5.52
C GLY A 101 -27.44 -33.04 -5.42
N PHE A 102 -28.01 -34.20 -5.13
CA PHE A 102 -29.44 -34.41 -4.97
C PHE A 102 -29.79 -34.89 -3.57
N VAL A 103 -30.94 -34.49 -3.06
CA VAL A 103 -31.63 -35.17 -1.97
C VAL A 103 -32.86 -35.84 -2.58
N PHE A 104 -33.02 -37.14 -2.40
CA PHE A 104 -34.05 -37.92 -3.11
C PHE A 104 -34.64 -39.04 -2.25
N TYR A 105 -35.83 -39.49 -2.66
CA TYR A 105 -36.47 -40.65 -2.08
C TYR A 105 -35.84 -41.91 -2.68
N ASP A 106 -34.95 -42.53 -1.91
CA ASP A 106 -34.21 -43.73 -2.28
C ASP A 106 -35.07 -44.98 -1.98
N LEU A 107 -35.87 -45.38 -2.97
CA LEU A 107 -36.88 -46.44 -2.85
C LEU A 107 -36.25 -47.83 -2.82
N ASP A 108 -35.11 -48.01 -3.49
CA ASP A 108 -34.43 -49.30 -3.60
C ASP A 108 -33.18 -49.43 -2.72
N LEU A 109 -32.84 -48.37 -1.96
CA LEU A 109 -31.76 -48.28 -0.98
C LEU A 109 -30.35 -48.39 -1.59
N ASN A 110 -30.19 -48.03 -2.86
CA ASN A 110 -28.93 -48.17 -3.57
C ASN A 110 -28.04 -46.91 -3.51
N GLY A 111 -28.56 -45.78 -2.99
CA GLY A 111 -27.83 -44.52 -2.88
C GLY A 111 -27.63 -43.76 -4.19
N VAL A 112 -28.32 -44.15 -5.27
CA VAL A 112 -28.24 -43.58 -6.61
C VAL A 112 -29.65 -43.29 -7.12
N MET A 113 -29.92 -42.02 -7.41
CA MET A 113 -31.24 -41.59 -7.88
C MET A 113 -31.62 -42.26 -9.21
N GLY A 114 -32.58 -43.18 -9.14
CA GLY A 114 -33.17 -43.88 -10.27
C GLY A 114 -34.26 -43.08 -11.00
N PRO A 115 -34.74 -43.57 -12.15
CA PRO A 115 -35.79 -42.90 -12.93
C PRO A 115 -37.16 -42.88 -12.23
N ASP A 116 -37.41 -43.82 -11.32
CA ASP A 116 -38.64 -43.93 -10.54
C ASP A 116 -38.53 -43.27 -9.15
N GLU A 117 -37.39 -42.65 -8.85
CA GLU A 117 -37.10 -42.00 -7.58
C GLU A 117 -37.23 -40.49 -7.70
N ASN A 118 -37.96 -39.88 -6.77
CA ASN A 118 -38.23 -38.45 -6.82
C ASN A 118 -37.26 -37.66 -5.96
N GLY A 119 -36.85 -36.51 -6.47
CA GLY A 119 -36.13 -35.51 -5.70
C GLY A 119 -37.00 -34.94 -4.58
N LEU A 120 -36.37 -34.66 -3.45
CA LEU A 120 -37.03 -34.16 -2.25
C LEU A 120 -36.84 -32.64 -2.18
N ALA A 121 -37.87 -31.90 -2.58
CA ALA A 121 -37.86 -30.44 -2.65
C ALA A 121 -38.03 -29.76 -1.30
N GLY A 122 -37.40 -28.60 -1.11
CA GLY A 122 -37.51 -27.79 0.11
C GLY A 122 -36.68 -28.28 1.29
N TRP A 123 -35.78 -29.24 1.07
CA TRP A 123 -34.91 -29.79 2.10
C TRP A 123 -33.69 -28.89 2.31
N THR A 124 -33.33 -28.68 3.57
CA THR A 124 -32.20 -27.83 3.93
C THR A 124 -30.91 -28.64 3.94
N VAL A 125 -29.91 -28.17 3.19
CA VAL A 125 -28.54 -28.71 3.18
C VAL A 125 -27.60 -27.65 3.75
N GLN A 126 -26.76 -28.04 4.70
CA GLN A 126 -25.79 -27.17 5.35
C GLN A 126 -24.38 -27.60 4.98
N LEU A 127 -23.55 -26.61 4.68
CA LEU A 127 -22.13 -26.76 4.47
C LEU A 127 -21.38 -25.95 5.52
N SER A 128 -20.37 -26.56 6.14
CA SER A 128 -19.53 -25.96 7.17
C SER A 128 -18.06 -26.26 6.91
N GLY A 129 -17.17 -25.36 7.30
CA GLY A 129 -15.74 -25.42 6.98
C GLY A 129 -15.14 -24.01 7.01
N PRO A 130 -14.21 -23.66 6.10
CA PRO A 130 -13.70 -22.31 5.94
C PRO A 130 -14.80 -21.24 5.77
N VAL A 131 -15.88 -21.61 5.08
CA VAL A 131 -17.11 -20.82 4.92
C VAL A 131 -18.29 -21.69 5.31
N THR A 132 -19.32 -21.09 5.91
CA THR A 132 -20.59 -21.77 6.20
C THR A 132 -21.66 -21.25 5.24
N GLN A 133 -22.40 -22.17 4.61
CA GLN A 133 -23.51 -21.85 3.72
C GLN A 133 -24.71 -22.76 3.99
N THR A 134 -25.89 -22.36 3.51
CA THR A 134 -27.10 -23.18 3.52
C THR A 134 -27.74 -23.12 2.14
N ALA A 135 -28.15 -24.28 1.63
CA ALA A 135 -28.90 -24.43 0.40
C ALA A 135 -30.24 -25.08 0.69
N VAL A 136 -31.23 -24.82 -0.15
CA VAL A 136 -32.53 -25.48 -0.12
C VAL A 136 -32.70 -26.20 -1.44
N THR A 137 -33.08 -27.47 -1.40
CA THR A 137 -33.27 -28.27 -2.60
C THR A 137 -34.42 -27.75 -3.45
N ASP A 138 -34.24 -27.75 -4.76
CA ASP A 138 -35.26 -27.34 -5.72
C ASP A 138 -36.33 -28.42 -5.96
N GLY A 139 -37.22 -28.20 -6.93
CA GLY A 139 -38.29 -29.14 -7.29
C GLY A 139 -37.80 -30.53 -7.73
N ASN A 140 -36.54 -30.65 -8.13
CA ASN A 140 -35.89 -31.88 -8.56
C ASN A 140 -34.99 -32.46 -7.46
N GLY A 141 -34.98 -31.88 -6.26
CA GLY A 141 -34.14 -32.30 -5.15
C GLY A 141 -32.68 -31.81 -5.26
N GLN A 142 -32.34 -31.01 -6.27
CA GLN A 142 -30.97 -30.55 -6.49
C GLN A 142 -30.62 -29.40 -5.54
N TYR A 143 -29.37 -29.38 -5.07
CA TYR A 143 -28.79 -28.25 -4.33
C TYR A 143 -27.37 -27.95 -4.83
N THR A 144 -26.91 -26.72 -4.65
CA THR A 144 -25.54 -26.32 -4.99
C THR A 144 -25.00 -25.30 -4.00
N PHE A 145 -23.75 -25.48 -3.58
CA PHE A 145 -22.93 -24.47 -2.92
C PHE A 145 -21.90 -23.96 -3.91
N SER A 146 -21.69 -22.64 -3.98
CA SER A 146 -20.76 -22.01 -4.91
C SER A 146 -19.85 -21.01 -4.21
N GLY A 147 -18.80 -20.58 -4.91
CA GLY A 147 -17.87 -19.57 -4.39
C GLY A 147 -17.01 -20.07 -3.24
N LEU A 148 -16.81 -21.38 -3.10
CA LEU A 148 -16.08 -21.95 -1.96
C LEU A 148 -14.58 -21.76 -2.16
N THR A 149 -13.94 -21.20 -1.14
CA THR A 149 -12.47 -21.13 -1.07
C THR A 149 -11.88 -22.50 -0.77
N ALA A 150 -10.60 -22.68 -1.05
CA ALA A 150 -9.91 -23.92 -0.74
C ALA A 150 -10.00 -24.29 0.75
N GLY A 151 -10.15 -25.58 1.03
CA GLY A 151 -10.23 -26.15 2.37
C GLY A 151 -11.19 -27.33 2.45
N SER A 152 -11.30 -27.90 3.64
CA SER A 152 -12.15 -29.06 3.90
C SER A 152 -13.51 -28.64 4.43
N TYR A 153 -14.57 -29.23 3.88
CA TYR A 153 -15.95 -28.91 4.19
C TYR A 153 -16.72 -30.15 4.64
N THR A 154 -17.63 -29.98 5.59
CA THR A 154 -18.63 -30.97 5.97
C THR A 154 -20.00 -30.54 5.45
N ILE A 155 -20.67 -31.44 4.72
CA ILE A 155 -22.00 -31.23 4.13
C ILE A 155 -23.00 -32.16 4.82
N CYS A 156 -24.07 -31.59 5.36
CA CYS A 156 -25.10 -32.28 6.13
C CYS A 156 -26.50 -31.90 5.63
N VAL A 157 -27.41 -32.87 5.53
CA VAL A 157 -28.84 -32.61 5.32
C VAL A 157 -29.57 -32.48 6.65
N LEU A 158 -30.49 -31.52 6.76
CA LEU A 158 -31.42 -31.40 7.88
C LEU A 158 -32.74 -32.04 7.45
N ALA A 159 -32.85 -33.34 7.70
CA ALA A 159 -34.04 -34.09 7.34
C ALA A 159 -35.25 -33.66 8.19
N PRO A 160 -36.42 -33.39 7.58
CA PRO A 160 -37.67 -33.25 8.31
C PRO A 160 -37.98 -34.51 9.14
N ALA A 161 -38.77 -34.34 10.20
CA ALA A 161 -39.23 -35.48 10.99
C ALA A 161 -40.01 -36.47 10.11
N GLY A 162 -39.86 -37.77 10.41
CA GLY A 162 -40.51 -38.83 9.64
C GLY A 162 -39.72 -39.31 8.43
N TRP A 163 -38.43 -38.98 8.34
CA TRP A 163 -37.51 -39.48 7.32
C TRP A 163 -36.29 -40.12 7.95
N ASN A 164 -35.85 -41.24 7.37
CA ASN A 164 -34.64 -41.95 7.73
C ASN A 164 -33.65 -41.86 6.59
N GLN A 165 -32.43 -41.44 6.90
CA GLN A 165 -31.36 -41.47 5.92
C GLN A 165 -30.92 -42.91 5.64
N VAL A 166 -30.73 -43.23 4.36
CA VAL A 166 -30.22 -44.52 3.90
C VAL A 166 -28.90 -44.36 3.12
N PHE A 167 -28.60 -43.15 2.65
CA PHE A 167 -27.33 -42.81 2.00
C PHE A 167 -26.89 -41.35 2.28
N PRO A 168 -25.57 -41.07 2.44
CA PRO A 168 -24.48 -42.04 2.60
C PRO A 168 -24.58 -42.87 3.88
N THR A 169 -23.93 -44.04 3.89
CA THR A 169 -23.88 -44.96 5.04
C THR A 169 -22.64 -44.77 5.92
N SER A 170 -21.69 -43.94 5.48
CA SER A 170 -20.47 -43.63 6.23
C SER A 170 -20.01 -42.21 5.92
N GLY A 171 -19.34 -41.57 6.89
CA GLY A 171 -18.96 -40.16 6.80
C GLY A 171 -19.01 -39.47 8.17
N PRO A 172 -18.85 -38.13 8.20
CA PRO A 172 -19.03 -37.35 9.41
C PRO A 172 -20.48 -37.45 9.94
N ALA A 173 -20.63 -37.40 11.25
CA ALA A 173 -21.95 -37.37 11.89
C ALA A 173 -22.62 -36.01 11.71
N CYS A 174 -23.90 -36.04 11.33
CA CYS A 174 -24.80 -34.89 11.18
C CYS A 174 -26.00 -35.06 12.13
N ALA A 175 -26.73 -33.98 12.40
CA ALA A 175 -27.89 -34.01 13.29
C ALA A 175 -28.98 -34.99 12.82
N ALA A 176 -29.16 -35.15 11.51
CA ALA A 176 -30.15 -36.04 10.91
C ALA A 176 -29.55 -37.31 10.26
N GLY A 177 -28.29 -37.63 10.55
CA GLY A 177 -27.63 -38.83 10.04
C GLY A 177 -26.14 -38.63 9.72
N ILE A 178 -25.75 -38.87 8.48
CA ILE A 178 -24.36 -38.94 8.00
C ILE A 178 -24.16 -37.97 6.84
N GLY A 179 -23.04 -37.26 6.85
CA GLY A 179 -22.68 -36.26 5.84
C GLY A 179 -21.51 -36.68 4.94
N TYR A 180 -21.01 -35.72 4.19
CA TYR A 180 -19.78 -35.84 3.40
C TYR A 180 -18.69 -34.93 3.95
N THR A 181 -17.43 -35.38 3.85
CA THR A 181 -16.28 -34.49 3.91
C THR A 181 -15.79 -34.25 2.48
N GLN A 182 -15.85 -33.01 2.01
CA GLN A 182 -15.42 -32.62 0.67
C GLN A 182 -14.26 -31.63 0.75
N ASP A 183 -13.21 -31.88 -0.02
CA ASP A 183 -12.07 -30.97 -0.10
C ASP A 183 -12.17 -30.10 -1.34
N ALA A 184 -12.20 -28.78 -1.12
CA ALA A 184 -12.03 -27.79 -2.17
C ALA A 184 -10.53 -27.54 -2.39
N PRO A 185 -9.95 -27.89 -3.54
CA PRO A 185 -8.56 -27.61 -3.84
C PRO A 185 -8.31 -26.11 -4.09
N ALA A 186 -7.07 -25.66 -3.88
CA ALA A 186 -6.63 -24.34 -4.34
C ALA A 186 -6.36 -24.39 -5.84
N LEU A 187 -7.26 -23.80 -6.65
CA LEU A 187 -7.23 -23.87 -8.10
C LEU A 187 -7.14 -22.49 -8.76
N ALA A 188 -6.55 -22.47 -9.95
CA ALA A 188 -6.68 -21.36 -10.89
C ALA A 188 -7.92 -21.61 -11.77
N GLY A 189 -9.06 -21.05 -11.37
CA GLY A 189 -10.34 -21.20 -12.09
C GLY A 189 -11.39 -22.00 -11.33
N ASP A 190 -12.62 -21.93 -11.81
CA ASP A 190 -13.78 -22.50 -11.12
C ASP A 190 -13.96 -23.98 -11.44
N VAL A 191 -14.28 -24.78 -10.42
CA VAL A 191 -14.58 -26.21 -10.55
C VAL A 191 -15.90 -26.54 -9.87
N LEU A 192 -16.65 -27.46 -10.46
CA LEU A 192 -17.85 -28.05 -9.87
C LEU A 192 -17.56 -29.53 -9.56
N PHE A 193 -17.82 -29.94 -8.33
CA PHE A 193 -17.89 -31.33 -7.93
C PHE A 193 -19.36 -31.70 -7.71
N ASP A 194 -19.86 -32.65 -8.50
CA ASP A 194 -21.18 -33.24 -8.40
C ASP A 194 -21.14 -34.57 -7.62
N GLY A 195 -22.30 -35.22 -7.48
CA GLY A 195 -22.44 -36.54 -6.84
C GLY A 195 -22.42 -36.53 -5.32
N VAL A 196 -22.62 -35.37 -4.69
CA VAL A 196 -22.79 -35.27 -3.22
C VAL A 196 -24.25 -35.57 -2.87
N ASP A 197 -24.67 -36.82 -3.08
CA ASP A 197 -26.09 -37.19 -3.05
C ASP A 197 -26.53 -37.77 -1.70
N PHE A 198 -27.79 -37.55 -1.34
CA PHE A 198 -28.38 -38.02 -0.09
C PHE A 198 -29.69 -38.76 -0.35
N GLY A 199 -29.71 -40.05 0.02
CA GLY A 199 -30.89 -40.90 -0.10
C GLY A 199 -31.64 -41.02 1.22
N PHE A 200 -32.96 -40.84 1.19
CA PHE A 200 -33.83 -40.97 2.35
C PHE A 200 -35.04 -41.85 2.05
N VAL A 201 -35.59 -42.49 3.09
CA VAL A 201 -36.90 -43.15 3.05
C VAL A 201 -37.83 -42.58 4.11
N SER A 202 -39.14 -42.65 3.88
CA SER A 202 -40.11 -42.29 4.92
C SER A 202 -40.03 -43.27 6.09
N ALA A 203 -40.14 -42.77 7.33
CA ALA A 203 -40.02 -43.55 8.56
C ALA A 203 -41.31 -44.32 8.94
N HIS A 204 -42.21 -44.57 7.99
CA HIS A 204 -43.47 -45.27 8.27
C HIS A 204 -43.23 -46.78 8.43
N TRP A 205 -43.70 -47.31 9.55
CA TRP A 205 -43.81 -48.74 9.88
C TRP A 205 -45.17 -49.28 9.47
#